data_AF-A0A1H7K827-F1
#
_entry.id   AF-A0A1H7K827-F1
#
_cell.length_a   1.000
_cell.length_b   1.000
_cell.length_c   1.000
_cell.angle_alpha   90.00
_cell.angle_beta   90.00
_cell.angle_gamma   90.00
#
_symmetry.space_group_name_H-M   'P 1'
#
loop_
_entity.id
_entity.type
_entity.pdbx_description
1 polymer ?
#
loop_
_entity_poly.entity_id
_entity_poly.type
_entity_poly.pdbx_seq_one_letter_code
_entity_poly.pdbx_strand_id
1 'polypeptide(L)'
;MIKLHFFDYGCGVFDVEGELGISEEAYDFLIKNIPGLCLDCTDCAYDTEDNDIYWFTADNEEDCMGRIDDLLRKHIRDGSNMKYKISITSEYSWYD
;
A
#
# COMPACT_ATOMS: atom_id res chain seq x y z
N MET A 1 9.36 -3.66 10.08
CA MET A 1 8.68 -4.03 8.83
C MET A 1 7.75 -2.90 8.43
N ILE A 2 7.60 -2.61 7.15
CA ILE A 2 6.71 -1.55 6.66
C ILE A 2 5.33 -2.17 6.43
N LYS A 3 4.29 -1.61 7.04
CA LYS A 3 2.88 -1.88 6.73
C LYS A 3 2.35 -0.76 5.85
N LEU A 4 1.77 -1.12 4.71
CA LEU A 4 1.04 -0.23 3.82
C LEU A 4 -0.41 -0.70 3.78
N HIS A 5 -1.33 0.17 4.20
CA HIS A 5 -2.75 -0.12 4.25
C HIS A 5 -3.48 0.88 3.37
N PHE A 6 -4.07 0.38 2.28
CA PHE A 6 -4.96 1.09 1.37
C PHE A 6 -6.41 0.87 1.81
N PHE A 7 -7.26 1.91 1.80
CA PHE A 7 -8.67 1.78 2.19
C PHE A 7 -9.55 2.90 1.62
N ASP A 8 -10.85 2.63 1.44
CA ASP A 8 -11.84 3.62 0.99
C ASP A 8 -13.21 3.62 1.69
N TYR A 9 -13.36 2.97 2.86
CA TYR A 9 -14.54 3.01 3.77
C TYR A 9 -15.87 3.52 3.18
N GLY A 10 -16.47 2.76 2.24
CA GLY A 10 -17.82 3.02 1.74
C GLY A 10 -17.95 3.57 0.31
N CYS A 11 -16.94 3.42 -0.55
CA CYS A 11 -17.02 3.86 -1.95
C CYS A 11 -17.37 2.75 -2.96
N GLY A 12 -17.52 1.49 -2.55
CA GLY A 12 -17.97 0.40 -3.41
C GLY A 12 -16.83 -0.55 -3.78
N VAL A 13 -16.52 -0.71 -5.07
CA VAL A 13 -15.44 -1.62 -5.50
C VAL A 13 -14.10 -0.91 -5.29
N PHE A 14 -13.28 -1.45 -4.40
CA PHE A 14 -11.93 -0.96 -4.14
C PHE A 14 -10.96 -1.49 -5.20
N ASP A 15 -10.33 -0.58 -5.95
CA ASP A 15 -9.38 -0.89 -7.03
C ASP A 15 -8.13 -0.02 -6.87
N VAL A 16 -7.16 -0.50 -6.08
CA VAL A 16 -5.91 0.22 -5.78
C VAL A 16 -5.15 0.53 -7.07
N GLU A 17 -5.04 -0.44 -7.98
CA GLU A 17 -4.33 -0.30 -9.25
C GLU A 17 -4.99 0.75 -10.14
N GLY A 18 -6.32 0.71 -10.24
CA GLY A 18 -7.12 1.71 -10.94
C GLY A 18 -6.92 3.11 -10.38
N GLU A 19 -6.89 3.27 -9.06
CA GLU A 19 -6.69 4.55 -8.37
C GLU A 19 -5.26 5.11 -8.53
N LEU A 20 -4.27 4.23 -8.65
CA LEU A 20 -2.87 4.55 -8.96
C LEU A 20 -2.60 4.70 -10.47
N GLY A 21 -3.57 4.34 -11.32
CA GLY A 21 -3.42 4.35 -12.77
C GLY A 21 -2.35 3.40 -13.30
N ILE A 22 -2.14 2.27 -12.61
CA ILE A 22 -1.22 1.20 -12.99
C ILE A 22 -1.99 -0.02 -13.48
N SER A 23 -1.29 -0.93 -14.15
CA SER A 23 -1.87 -2.19 -14.66
C SER A 23 -1.23 -3.44 -14.07
N GLU A 24 -0.19 -3.25 -13.26
CA GLU A 24 0.46 -4.31 -12.49
C GLU A 24 -0.02 -4.20 -11.04
N GLU A 25 0.07 -5.30 -10.29
CA GLU A 25 -0.28 -5.34 -8.86
C GLU A 25 0.45 -4.23 -8.10
N ALA A 26 -0.22 -3.55 -7.17
CA ALA A 26 0.33 -2.40 -6.48
C ALA A 26 1.63 -2.73 -5.73
N TYR A 27 1.76 -3.92 -5.14
CA TYR A 27 3.01 -4.34 -4.51
C TYR A 27 4.14 -4.59 -5.52
N ASP A 28 3.86 -5.12 -6.71
CA ASP A 28 4.86 -5.34 -7.76
C ASP A 28 5.37 -3.99 -8.28
N PHE A 29 4.46 -3.04 -8.49
CA PHE A 29 4.79 -1.67 -8.85
C PHE A 29 5.74 -1.01 -7.82
N LEU A 30 5.46 -1.19 -6.53
CA LEU A 30 6.30 -0.65 -5.45
C LEU A 30 7.69 -1.27 -5.43
N ILE A 31 7.79 -2.61 -5.43
CA ILE A 31 9.07 -3.35 -5.41
C ILE A 31 9.95 -2.97 -6.61
N LYS A 32 9.35 -2.85 -7.79
CA LYS A 32 10.04 -2.47 -9.02
C LYS A 32 10.63 -1.07 -8.99
N ASN A 33 10.00 -0.13 -8.28
CA ASN A 33 10.41 1.28 -8.24
C ASN A 33 11.21 1.67 -6.98
N ILE A 34 11.23 0.81 -5.96
CA ILE A 34 11.89 1.07 -4.67
C ILE A 34 12.90 -0.05 -4.39
N PRO A 35 14.18 0.11 -4.82
CA PRO A 35 15.22 -0.87 -4.55
C PRO A 35 15.40 -1.08 -3.05
N GLY A 36 15.55 -2.35 -2.67
CA GLY A 36 15.65 -2.79 -1.28
C GLY A 36 14.31 -3.07 -0.61
N LEU A 37 13.18 -2.82 -1.29
CA LEU A 37 11.84 -3.21 -0.82
C LEU A 37 11.50 -4.62 -1.28
N CYS A 38 11.09 -5.48 -0.35
CA CYS A 38 10.67 -6.85 -0.63
C CYS A 38 9.31 -7.11 0.01
N LEU A 39 8.34 -7.61 -0.77
CA LEU A 39 7.05 -8.03 -0.23
C LEU A 39 7.23 -9.26 0.66
N ASP A 40 6.58 -9.21 1.82
CA ASP A 40 6.60 -10.29 2.80
C ASP A 40 5.24 -11.00 2.84
N CYS A 41 4.15 -10.24 2.96
CA CYS A 41 2.80 -10.77 2.87
C CYS A 41 1.77 -9.71 2.44
N THR A 42 0.59 -10.19 2.07
CA THR A 42 -0.58 -9.41 1.69
C THR A 42 -1.80 -9.92 2.46
N ASP A 43 -2.74 -9.04 2.78
CA ASP A 43 -4.00 -9.41 3.41
C ASP A 43 -5.10 -8.37 3.08
N CYS A 44 -6.36 -8.74 3.22
CA CYS A 44 -7.52 -7.85 3.00
C CYS A 44 -8.64 -8.17 4.00
N ALA A 45 -9.34 -7.15 4.50
CA ALA A 45 -10.36 -7.36 5.54
C ALA A 45 -11.55 -8.11 4.94
N TYR A 46 -11.66 -9.38 5.34
CA TYR A 46 -12.57 -10.40 4.80
C TYR A 46 -14.07 -10.00 4.77
N ASP A 47 -14.48 -8.99 5.55
CA ASP A 47 -15.89 -8.62 5.72
C ASP A 47 -16.30 -7.34 4.98
N THR A 48 -15.34 -6.53 4.50
CA THR A 48 -15.66 -5.23 3.86
C THR A 48 -15.16 -5.09 2.43
N GLU A 49 -14.15 -5.84 1.98
CA GLU A 49 -13.51 -5.70 0.64
C GLU A 49 -13.02 -4.27 0.29
N ASP A 50 -13.16 -3.29 1.19
CA ASP A 50 -12.79 -1.88 1.02
C ASP A 50 -11.32 -1.58 1.37
N ASN A 51 -10.45 -2.59 1.49
CA ASN A 51 -9.06 -2.38 1.85
C ASN A 51 -8.09 -3.45 1.35
N ASP A 52 -6.83 -3.05 1.22
CA ASP A 52 -5.69 -3.90 0.94
C ASP A 52 -4.54 -3.57 1.89
N ILE A 53 -3.90 -4.59 2.44
CA ILE A 53 -2.77 -4.43 3.34
C ILE A 53 -1.58 -5.22 2.80
N TYR A 54 -0.45 -4.53 2.68
CA TYR A 54 0.81 -5.11 2.27
C TYR A 54 1.84 -4.89 3.37
N TRP A 55 2.65 -5.92 3.62
CA TRP A 55 3.80 -5.82 4.50
C TRP A 55 5.07 -6.05 3.72
N PHE A 56 6.05 -5.17 3.94
CA PHE A 56 7.34 -5.20 3.25
C PHE A 56 8.49 -5.25 4.25
N THR A 57 9.51 -6.01 3.88
CA THR A 57 10.84 -5.91 4.48
C THR A 57 11.70 -4.95 3.67
N ALA A 58 12.60 -4.25 4.35
CA ALA A 58 13.55 -3.34 3.71
C ALA A 58 14.85 -3.24 4.51
N ASP A 59 15.97 -2.99 3.81
CA ASP A 59 17.28 -2.74 4.44
C ASP A 59 17.28 -1.46 5.30
N ASN A 60 16.48 -0.47 4.88
CA ASN A 60 16.21 0.76 5.63
C ASN A 60 14.72 1.10 5.51
N GLU A 61 13.98 0.82 6.57
CA GLU A 61 12.51 0.96 6.61
C GLU A 61 12.06 2.42 6.54
N GLU A 62 12.77 3.35 7.19
CA GLU A 62 12.40 4.77 7.19
C GLU A 62 12.59 5.40 5.80
N ASP A 63 13.70 5.11 5.13
CA ASP A 63 13.96 5.59 3.76
C ASP A 63 12.94 5.01 2.77
N CYS A 64 12.72 3.69 2.81
CA CYS A 64 11.76 3.04 1.93
C CYS A 64 10.33 3.54 2.18
N MET A 65 9.93 3.76 3.44
CA MET A 65 8.65 4.36 3.78
C MET A 65 8.45 5.75 3.15
N GLY A 66 9.45 6.62 3.24
CA GLY A 66 9.39 7.94 2.59
C GLY A 66 9.25 7.84 1.07
N ARG A 67 9.97 6.89 0.46
CA ARG A 67 9.91 6.64 -0.98
C ARG A 67 8.57 6.06 -1.45
N ILE A 68 7.93 5.22 -0.63
CA ILE A 68 6.56 4.74 -0.86
C ILE A 68 5.61 5.94 -0.87
N ASP A 69 5.64 6.80 0.17
CA ASP A 69 4.76 7.98 0.25
C ASP A 69 4.93 8.89 -0.97
N ASP A 70 6.17 9.20 -1.34
CA ASP A 70 6.50 10.03 -2.50
C ASP A 70 6.02 9.41 -3.83
N LEU A 71 6.08 8.09 -3.97
CA LEU A 71 5.68 7.40 -5.18
C LEU A 71 4.16 7.36 -5.33
N LEU A 72 3.43 7.05 -4.24
CA LEU A 72 1.98 7.01 -4.23
C LEU A 72 1.38 8.40 -4.50
N ARG A 73 1.90 9.46 -3.86
CA ARG A 73 1.46 10.85 -4.10
C ARG A 73 1.57 11.30 -5.56
N LYS A 74 2.48 10.71 -6.34
CA LYS A 74 2.66 11.02 -7.77
C LYS A 74 1.69 10.28 -8.68
N HIS A 75 1.10 9.19 -8.21
CA HIS A 75 0.29 8.27 -9.01
C HIS A 75 -1.19 8.28 -8.66
N ILE A 76 -1.55 8.64 -7.43
CA ILE A 76 -2.96 8.80 -7.03
C ILE A 76 -3.63 9.79 -7.98
N ARG A 77 -4.69 9.32 -8.62
CA ARG A 77 -5.45 10.12 -9.59
C ARG A 77 -6.14 11.31 -8.92
N ASP A 78 -6.26 12.40 -9.68
CA ASP A 78 -7.04 13.56 -9.26
C ASP A 78 -8.51 13.14 -9.02
N GLY A 79 -9.02 13.42 -7.81
CA GLY A 79 -10.38 13.05 -7.41
C GLY A 79 -10.53 11.62 -6.86
N SER A 80 -9.42 10.90 -6.66
CA SER A 80 -9.40 9.62 -5.95
C SER A 80 -9.98 9.74 -4.54
N ASN A 81 -10.81 8.76 -4.15
CA ASN A 81 -11.28 8.62 -2.76
C ASN A 81 -10.41 7.67 -1.94
N MET A 82 -9.46 6.98 -2.59
CA MET A 82 -8.55 6.05 -1.94
C MET A 82 -7.68 6.79 -0.94
N LYS A 83 -7.59 6.23 0.26
CA LYS A 83 -6.66 6.64 1.30
C LYS A 83 -5.63 5.54 1.50
N TYR A 84 -4.48 5.93 2.02
CA TYR A 84 -3.48 4.98 2.44
C TYR A 84 -2.79 5.44 3.72
N LYS A 85 -2.25 4.49 4.46
CA LYS A 85 -1.40 4.73 5.63
C LYS A 85 -0.18 3.83 5.54
N ILE A 86 0.98 4.43 5.83
CA ILE A 86 2.24 3.71 5.93
C ILE A 86 2.71 3.80 7.38
N SER A 87 3.10 2.67 7.96
CA SER A 87 3.65 2.61 9.31
C SER A 87 4.75 1.57 9.43
N ILE A 88 5.62 1.74 10.42
CA ILE A 88 6.56 0.70 10.83
C ILE A 88 5.89 -0.15 11.91
N THR A 89 5.92 -1.46 11.72
CA THR A 89 5.34 -2.46 12.63
C THR A 89 6.33 -3.60 12.92
N SER A 90 6.06 -4.34 13.99
CA SER A 90 6.74 -5.59 14.36
C SER A 90 5.88 -6.83 14.14
N GLU A 91 4.61 -6.68 13.75
CA GLU A 91 3.66 -7.79 13.57
C GLU A 91 2.71 -7.56 12.38
N TYR A 92 2.18 -8.67 11.85
CA TYR A 92 1.10 -8.65 10.85
C TYR A 92 -0.23 -8.42 11.56
N SER A 93 -0.54 -7.14 11.81
CA SER A 93 -1.79 -6.73 12.46
C SER A 93 -2.67 -5.93 11.50
N TRP A 94 -3.95 -6.27 11.51
CA TRP A 94 -5.04 -5.52 10.88
C TRP A 94 -5.15 -4.10 11.43
N TYR A 95 -4.95 -3.98 12.74
CA TYR A 95 -5.10 -2.74 13.47
C TYR A 95 -3.84 -1.89 13.35
N ASP A 96 -4.02 -0.59 13.58
CA ASP A 96 -2.93 0.37 13.71
C ASP A 96 -2.69 0.75 15.16
#